data_AF-A0A9P6Y4F5-F1
#
_entry.id   AF-A0A9P6Y4F5-F1
#
_cell.length_a   1.000
_cell.length_b   1.000
_cell.length_c   1.000
_cell.angle_alpha   90.00
_cell.angle_beta   90.00
_cell.angle_gamma   90.00
#
_symmetry.space_group_name_H-M   'P 1'
#
loop_
_entity.id
_entity.type
_entity.pdbx_description
1 polymer ?
#
loop_
_entity_poly.entity_id
_entity_poly.type
_entity_poly.pdbx_seq_one_letter_code
_entity_poly.pdbx_strand_id
1 'polypeptide(L)' 'MAMIGVNPAGFDRLLSVRFYMQIMLPQLEYGLAISMVKFHEFQKIESCQNQCLRQIFRGSSRSSTQVMHRLVTNFQ' A
#
# COMPACT_ATOMS: atom_id res chain seq x y z
N MET A 1 -13.33 16.89 -24.46
CA MET A 1 -12.70 16.47 -23.18
C MET A 1 -12.03 15.12 -23.38
N ALA A 2 -10.70 15.08 -23.49
CA ALA A 2 -9.97 13.82 -23.50
C ALA A 2 -10.09 13.20 -22.11
N MET A 3 -10.91 12.16 -21.98
CA MET A 3 -10.92 11.30 -20.81
C MET A 3 -9.54 10.64 -20.81
N ILE A 4 -8.63 11.14 -19.96
CA ILE A 4 -7.37 10.47 -19.64
C ILE A 4 -7.75 9.02 -19.41
N GLY A 5 -7.21 8.11 -20.21
CA GLY A 5 -7.54 6.68 -20.22
C GLY A 5 -7.12 6.01 -18.93
N VAL A 6 -7.77 6.39 -17.82
CA VAL A 6 -7.65 5.74 -16.53
C VAL A 6 -8.48 4.49 -16.65
N ASN A 7 -7.81 3.35 -16.70
CA ASN A 7 -8.43 2.03 -16.64
C ASN A 7 -9.52 2.04 -15.53
N PRO A 8 -10.77 1.67 -15.84
CA PRO A 8 -11.86 1.65 -14.84
C PRO A 8 -11.55 0.71 -13.66
N ALA A 9 -10.56 -0.17 -13.81
CA ALA A 9 -10.06 -1.06 -12.77
C ALA A 9 -8.81 -0.53 -12.02
N GLY A 10 -8.42 0.74 -12.22
CA GLY A 10 -7.30 1.42 -11.55
C GLY A 10 -5.96 1.30 -12.28
N PHE A 11 -4.88 1.70 -11.62
CA PHE A 11 -3.51 1.55 -12.14
C PHE A 11 -3.15 0.07 -12.39
N ASP A 12 -2.21 -0.18 -13.30
CA ASP A 12 -1.61 -1.51 -13.43
C ASP A 12 -1.00 -1.96 -12.09
N ARG A 13 -0.97 -3.27 -11.84
CA ARG A 13 -0.47 -3.83 -10.57
C ARG A 13 0.98 -3.39 -10.32
N LEU A 14 1.83 -3.39 -11.33
CA LEU A 14 3.23 -2.97 -11.18
C LEU A 14 3.33 -1.49 -10.81
N LEU A 15 2.53 -0.64 -11.47
CA LEU A 15 2.51 0.79 -11.19
C LEU A 15 1.96 1.09 -9.79
N SER A 16 0.93 0.37 -9.37
CA SER A 16 0.34 0.46 -8.03
C SER A 16 1.33 0.07 -6.93
N VAL A 17 2.06 -1.03 -7.15
CA VAL A 17 3.16 -1.50 -6.27
C VAL A 17 4.27 -0.45 -6.17
N ARG A 18 4.69 0.13 -7.31
CA ARG A 18 5.72 1.19 -7.33
C ARG A 18 5.27 2.45 -6.62
N PHE A 19 4.04 2.90 -6.85
CA PHE A 19 3.48 4.07 -6.18
C PHE A 19 3.41 3.86 -4.65
N TYR A 20 2.99 2.67 -4.21
CA TYR A 20 2.96 2.30 -2.80
C TYR A 20 4.36 2.34 -2.18
N MET A 21 5.37 1.76 -2.85
CA MET A 21 6.75 1.73 -2.34
C MET A 21 7.46 3.08 -2.38
N GLN A 22 7.25 3.89 -3.41
CA GLN A 22 8.02 5.11 -3.63
C GLN A 22 7.42 6.32 -2.92
N ILE A 23 6.11 6.32 -2.66
CA ILE A 23 5.42 7.50 -2.11
C ILE A 23 4.82 7.17 -0.74
N MET A 24 3.99 6.13 -0.66
CA MET A 24 3.26 5.83 0.57
C MET A 24 4.17 5.33 1.70
N LEU A 25 5.08 4.39 1.39
CA LEU A 25 5.98 3.82 2.40
C LEU A 25 6.90 4.89 3.04
N PRO A 26 7.63 5.72 2.26
CA PRO A 26 8.53 6.70 2.84
C PRO A 26 7.77 7.75 3.65
N GLN A 27 6.63 8.25 3.15
CA GLN A 27 5.81 9.21 3.90
C GLN A 27 5.33 8.64 5.23
N LEU A 28 4.97 7.36 5.25
CA LEU A 28 4.56 6.68 6.46
C LEU A 28 5.74 6.50 7.43
N GLU A 29 6.89 6.02 6.96
CA GLU A 29 8.10 5.85 7.78
C GLU A 29 8.55 7.17 8.41
N TYR A 30 8.59 8.25 7.62
CA TYR A 30 8.89 9.58 8.13
C TYR A 30 7.84 10.07 9.14
N GLY A 31 6.55 9.87 8.85
CA GLY A 31 5.47 10.26 9.77
C GLY A 31 5.56 9.54 11.12
N LEU A 32 5.90 8.24 11.10
CA LEU A 32 6.15 7.42 12.29
C LEU A 32 7.41 7.86 13.04
N ALA A 33 8.46 8.29 12.35
CA ALA A 33 9.70 8.76 12.97
C ALA A 33 9.54 10.10 13.70
N ILE A 34 8.67 10.99 13.20
CA ILE A 34 8.45 12.33 13.77
C ILE A 34 7.42 12.31 14.90
N SER A 35 6.41 11.45 14.80
CA SER A 35 5.28 11.43 15.73
C SER A 35 5.43 10.35 16.79
N MET A 36 5.13 10.67 18.05
CA MET A 36 4.91 9.63 19.06
C MET A 36 3.56 8.94 18.81
N VAL A 37 3.58 7.89 17.99
CA VAL A 37 2.40 7.11 17.68
C VAL A 37 2.14 6.10 18.80
N LYS A 38 1.00 6.26 19.48
CA LYS A 38 0.54 5.30 20.48
C LYS A 38 0.23 3.95 19.81
N PHE A 39 0.44 2.85 20.52
CA PHE A 39 0.26 1.49 20.01
C PHE A 39 -1.08 1.24 19.28
N HIS A 40 -2.20 1.78 19.79
CA HIS A 40 -3.51 1.64 19.14
C HIS A 40 -3.62 2.31 17.75
N GLU A 41 -2.90 3.40 17.52
CA GLU A 41 -2.87 4.07 16.21
C GLU A 41 -1.95 3.31 15.26
N PHE A 42 -0.86 2.73 15.78
CA PHE A 42 0.00 1.84 15.01
C PHE A 42 -0.78 0.64 14.46
N GLN A 43 -1.65 0.01 15.27
CA GLN A 43 -2.51 -1.09 14.80
C GLN A 43 -3.49 -0.66 13.70
N LYS A 44 -4.05 0.55 13.78
CA LYS A 44 -4.92 1.09 12.73
C LYS A 44 -4.14 1.33 11.44
N ILE A 45 -2.95 1.93 11.55
CA ILE A 45 -2.03 2.18 10.43
C ILE A 45 -1.64 0.86 9.75
N GLU A 46 -1.30 -0.17 10.52
CA GLU A 46 -0.97 -1.50 10.00
C GLU A 46 -2.18 -2.13 9.28
N SER A 47 -3.38 -2.02 9.86
CA SER A 47 -4.62 -2.48 9.22
C SER A 47 -4.89 -1.76 7.89
N CYS A 48 -4.70 -0.45 7.84
CA CYS A 48 -4.82 0.35 6.62
C CYS A 48 -3.81 -0.07 5.54
N GLN A 49 -2.54 -0.29 5.91
CA GLN A 49 -1.51 -0.81 4.99
C GLN A 49 -1.89 -2.18 4.44
N ASN A 50 -2.34 -3.08 5.31
CA ASN A 50 -2.80 -4.42 4.95
C ASN A 50 -3.98 -4.37 3.97
N GLN A 51 -4.94 -3.47 4.19
CA GLN A 51 -6.05 -3.26 3.28
C GLN A 51 -5.60 -2.67 1.94
N CYS A 52 -4.64 -1.74 1.94
CA CYS A 52 -4.08 -1.14 0.73
C CYS A 52 -3.36 -2.20 -0.12
N LEU A 53 -2.51 -3.03 0.50
CA LEU A 53 -1.84 -4.16 -0.18
C LEU A 53 -2.85 -5.14 -0.77
N ARG A 54 -3.91 -5.49 -0.04
CA ARG A 54 -4.97 -6.36 -0.59
C ARG A 54 -5.65 -5.73 -1.80
N GLN A 55 -5.90 -4.42 -1.80
CA GLN A 55 -6.48 -3.74 -2.96
C GLN A 55 -5.54 -3.74 -4.17
N ILE A 56 -4.25 -3.46 -3.97
CA ILE A 56 -3.23 -3.48 -5.04
C ILE A 56 -3.13 -4.86 -5.69
N PHE A 57 -3.16 -5.92 -4.88
CA PHE A 57 -3.08 -7.30 -5.35
C PHE A 57 -4.44 -7.90 -5.72
N ARG A 58 -5.52 -7.11 -5.58
CA ARG A 58 -6.92 -7.57 -5.71
C ARG A 58 -7.21 -8.85 -4.90
N GLY A 59 -6.59 -8.96 -3.73
CA GLY A 59 -6.75 -10.08 -2.80
C GLY A 59 -8.04 -9.98 -2.00
N SER A 60 -8.48 -11.12 -1.47
CA SER A 60 -9.64 -11.18 -0.57
C SER A 60 -9.24 -10.83 0.87
N SER A 61 -10.22 -10.70 1.76
CA SER A 61 -10.00 -10.45 3.20
C SER A 61 -9.17 -11.55 3.89
N ARG A 62 -9.04 -12.72 3.26
CA ARG A 62 -8.24 -13.85 3.75
C ARG A 62 -6.83 -13.90 3.15
N SER A 63 -6.52 -13.05 2.17
CA SER A 63 -5.21 -13.04 1.53
C SER A 63 -4.12 -12.58 2.49
N SER A 64 -2.98 -13.29 2.46
CA SER A 64 -1.82 -13.00 3.29
C SER A 64 -1.13 -11.71 2.83
N THR A 65 -1.18 -10.69 3.68
CA THR A 65 -0.51 -9.41 3.44
C THR A 65 0.99 -9.50 3.66
N GLN A 66 1.46 -10.45 4.46
CA GLN A 66 2.89 -10.70 4.66
C GLN A 66 3.58 -11.19 3.38
N VAL A 67 2.92 -12.07 2.62
CA VAL A 67 3.41 -12.52 1.31
C VAL A 67 3.36 -11.36 0.31
N MET A 68 2.28 -10.59 0.30
CA MET A 68 2.17 -9.41 -0.58
C MET A 68 3.27 -8.40 -0.30
N HIS A 69 3.50 -8.08 0.97
CA HIS A 69 4.58 -7.18 1.38
C HIS A 69 5.93 -7.69 0.91
N ARG A 70 6.24 -8.98 1.10
CA ARG A 70 7.48 -9.58 0.58
C ARG A 70 7.59 -9.44 -0.93
N LEU A 71 6.51 -9.69 -1.68
CA LEU A 71 6.52 -9.51 -3.12
C LEU A 71 6.83 -8.07 -3.50
N VAL A 72 6.18 -7.10 -2.85
CA VAL A 72 6.42 -5.67 -3.09
C VAL A 72 7.87 -5.28 -2.79
N THR A 73 8.46 -5.74 -1.68
CA THR A 73 9.86 -5.44 -1.31
C THR A 73 10.88 -6.13 -2.23
N ASN A 74 10.56 -7.29 -2.82
CA ASN A 74 11.43 -8.01 -3.75
C ASN A 74 11.36 -7.49 -5.21
N PHE A 75 10.54 -6.47 -5.50
CA PHE A 75 10.46 -5.84 -6.82
C PHE A 75 11.51 -4.73 -7.05
N GLN A 76 12.53 -4.66 -6.20
CA GLN A 76 13.69 -3.78 -6.31
C GLN A 76 14.81 -4.46 -7.10
#